data_AF-A0A3B9JKX0-F1
#
_entry.id   AF-A0A3B9JKX0-F1
#
_cell.length_a   1.000
_cell.length_b   1.000
_cell.length_c   1.000
_cell.angle_alpha   90.00
_cell.angle_beta   90.00
_cell.angle_gamma   90.00
#
_symmetry.space_group_name_H-M   'P 1'
#
loop_
_entity.id
_entity.type
_entity.pdbx_description
1 polymer ?
#
loop_
_entity_poly.entity_id
_entity_poly.type
_entity_poly.pdbx_seq_one_letter_code
_entity_poly.pdbx_strand_id
1 'polypeptide(L)' 'MRCRNMQIYEAIKQIRTELGLTQVTFAQKLHVSFSTVNRWENGRVKPNRLATIMIISLAEETAVNNDAVSLLKSTVEGV' A
#
# COMPACT_ATOMS: atom_id res chain seq x y z
N MET A 1 -15.77 13.91 -5.81
CA MET A 1 -14.45 14.58 -5.69
C MET A 1 -13.38 13.56 -6.08
N ARG A 2 -12.97 13.48 -7.35
CA ARG A 2 -11.88 12.59 -7.79
C ARG A 2 -10.64 13.44 -7.99
N CYS A 3 -9.83 13.59 -6.96
CA CYS A 3 -8.53 14.22 -7.06
C CYS A 3 -7.63 13.31 -7.90
N ARG A 4 -7.44 13.67 -9.17
CA ARG A 4 -6.66 12.91 -10.16
C ARG A 4 -5.15 13.18 -9.96
N ASN A 5 -4.63 12.96 -8.75
CA ASN A 5 -3.19 13.03 -8.47
C ASN A 5 -2.83 12.31 -7.15
N MET A 6 -3.10 11.01 -7.06
CA MET A 6 -2.75 10.19 -5.90
C MET A 6 -1.28 9.78 -5.95
N GLN A 7 -0.57 9.90 -4.82
CA GLN A 7 0.81 9.43 -4.68
C GLN A 7 0.88 8.00 -4.10
N ILE A 8 2.01 7.31 -4.29
CA ILE A 8 2.23 5.93 -3.81
C ILE A 8 1.98 5.80 -2.30
N TYR A 9 2.44 6.76 -1.49
CA TYR A 9 2.25 6.72 -0.04
C TYR A 9 0.77 6.84 0.38
N GLU A 10 -0.01 7.62 -0.38
CA GLU A 10 -1.45 7.78 -0.17
C GLU A 10 -2.18 6.50 -0.56
N ALA A 11 -1.78 5.84 -1.65
CA ALA A 11 -2.32 4.55 -2.06
C ALA A 11 -2.13 3.48 -0.99
N ILE A 12 -0.92 3.39 -0.40
CA ILE A 12 -0.63 2.43 0.68
C ILE A 12 -1.51 2.71 1.89
N LYS A 13 -1.64 3.98 2.27
CA LYS A 13 -2.49 4.40 3.40
C LYS A 13 -3.96 4.07 3.12
N GLN A 14 -4.44 4.33 1.91
CA GLN A 14 -5.82 4.08 1.50
C GLN A 14 -6.14 2.58 1.54
N ILE A 15 -5.28 1.74 0.96
CA ILE A 15 -5.41 0.27 1.02
C ILE A 15 -5.51 -0.16 2.49
N ARG A 16 -4.58 0.28 3.35
CA ARG A 16 -4.62 -0.07 4.77
C ARG A 16 -5.94 0.35 5.45
N THR A 17 -6.42 1.57 5.18
CA THR A 17 -7.67 2.06 5.78
C THR A 17 -8.90 1.31 5.29
N GLU A 18 -8.94 0.91 4.02
CA GLU A 18 -10.02 0.12 3.45
C GLU A 18 -10.05 -1.30 4.01
N LEU A 19 -8.88 -1.85 4.33
CA LEU A 19 -8.75 -3.11 5.07
C LEU A 19 -9.16 -3.01 6.55
N GLY A 20 -9.45 -1.80 7.06
CA GLY A 20 -9.75 -1.58 8.49
C GLY A 20 -8.56 -1.86 9.42
N LEU A 21 -7.33 -1.86 8.90
CA LEU A 21 -6.14 -2.25 9.66
C LEU A 21 -5.44 -1.06 10.30
N THR A 22 -4.91 -1.28 11.51
CA THR A 22 -3.92 -0.37 12.09
C THR A 22 -2.59 -0.48 11.35
N GLN A 23 -1.73 0.54 11.43
CA GLN A 23 -0.37 0.48 10.88
C GLN A 23 0.44 -0.70 11.47
N VAL A 24 0.19 -1.07 12.74
CA VAL A 24 0.84 -2.20 13.40
C VAL A 24 0.37 -3.52 12.81
N THR A 25 -0.95 -3.74 12.70
CA THR A 25 -1.53 -4.97 12.14
C THR A 25 -1.15 -5.13 10.66
N PHE A 26 -1.12 -4.03 9.92
CA PHE A 26 -0.65 -4.01 8.52
C PHE A 26 0.83 -4.40 8.42
N ALA A 27 1.69 -3.85 9.28
CA ALA A 27 3.10 -4.21 9.33
C ALA A 27 3.31 -5.69 9.67
N GLN A 28 2.53 -6.23 10.62
CA GLN A 28 2.56 -7.65 10.99
C GLN A 28 2.19 -8.56 9.82
N LYS A 29 1.11 -8.24 9.09
CA LYS A 29 0.68 -8.99 7.90
C LYS A 29 1.71 -8.96 6.76
N LEU A 30 2.46 -7.86 6.65
CA LEU A 30 3.52 -7.70 5.64
C LEU A 30 4.90 -8.16 6.13
N HIS A 31 5.01 -8.71 7.35
CA HIS A 31 6.28 -9.11 7.97
C HIS A 31 7.35 -8.01 8.01
N VAL A 32 6.93 -6.76 8.23
CA VAL A 32 7.83 -5.59 8.38
C VAL A 32 7.61 -4.90 9.72
N SER A 33 8.53 -4.00 10.09
CA SER A 33 8.35 -3.18 11.28
C SER A 33 7.28 -2.10 11.08
N PHE A 34 6.60 -1.71 12.15
CA PHE A 34 5.73 -0.52 12.17
C PHE A 34 6.44 0.72 11.62
N SER A 35 7.72 0.93 11.97
CA SER A 35 8.50 2.07 11.51
C SER A 35 8.66 2.10 9.98
N THR A 36 8.69 0.93 9.34
CA THR A 36 8.77 0.79 7.89
C THR A 36 7.47 1.26 7.23
N VAL A 37 6.32 0.77 7.71
CA VAL A 37 4.99 1.22 7.25
C VAL A 37 4.82 2.72 7.49
N ASN A 38 5.22 3.23 8.65
CA ASN A 38 5.15 4.65 8.95
C ASN A 38 5.98 5.50 7.97
N ARG A 39 7.18 5.05 7.57
CA ARG A 39 7.97 5.76 6.55
C ARG A 39 7.32 5.71 5.17
N TRP A 40 6.69 4.59 4.81
CA TRP A 40 5.96 4.46 3.54
C TRP A 40 4.75 5.38 3.48
N GLU A 41 3.87 5.36 4.48
CA GLU A 41 2.64 6.16 4.50
C GLU A 41 2.89 7.68 4.60
N ASN A 42 4.07 8.09 5.09
CA ASN A 42 4.50 9.49 5.13
C ASN A 42 5.37 9.88 3.92
N GLY A 43 5.52 9.02 2.91
CA GLY A 43 6.28 9.32 1.70
C GLY A 43 7.80 9.48 1.92
N ARG A 44 8.33 9.09 3.07
CA ARG A 44 9.77 9.22 3.39
C ARG A 44 10.62 8.21 2.62
N VAL A 45 10.07 7.02 2.36
CA VAL A 45 10.71 5.93 1.63
C VAL A 45 9.64 5.23 0.81
N LYS A 46 9.97 4.78 -0.40
CA LYS A 46 9.07 3.92 -1.20
C LYS A 46 9.26 2.44 -0.82
N PRO A 47 8.19 1.62 -0.80
CA PRO A 47 8.36 0.18 -0.68
C PRO A 47 9.21 -0.36 -1.84
N ASN A 48 10.00 -1.40 -1.56
CA ASN A 48 10.69 -2.14 -2.62
C ASN A 48 9.69 -3.03 -3.39
N ARG A 49 10.13 -3.62 -4.50
CA ARG A 49 9.26 -4.45 -5.36
C ARG A 49 8.54 -5.56 -4.59
N LEU A 50 9.25 -6.29 -3.73
CA LEU A 50 8.67 -7.37 -2.93
C LEU A 50 7.59 -6.84 -1.97
N ALA A 51 7.88 -5.75 -1.27
CA ALA A 51 6.90 -5.10 -0.40
C ALA A 51 5.66 -4.63 -1.17
N THR A 52 5.83 -4.07 -2.36
CA THR A 52 4.71 -3.66 -3.22
C THR A 52 3.85 -4.85 -3.63
N ILE A 53 4.45 -5.98 -4.02
CA ILE A 53 3.74 -7.22 -4.35
C ILE A 53 2.96 -7.74 -3.15
N MET A 54 3.56 -7.77 -1.96
CA MET A 54 2.90 -8.20 -0.73
C MET A 54 1.69 -7.31 -0.37
N ILE A 55 1.81 -5.99 -0.56
CA ILE A 55 0.71 -5.04 -0.35
C ILE A 55 -0.44 -5.31 -1.33
N ILE A 56 -0.12 -5.56 -2.61
CA ILE A 56 -1.12 -5.89 -3.64
C ILE A 56 -1.81 -7.21 -3.31
N SER A 57 -1.06 -8.27 -2.99
CA SER A 57 -1.61 -9.57 -2.61
C SER A 57 -2.57 -9.46 -1.42
N LEU A 58 -2.18 -8.71 -0.39
CA LEU A 58 -3.01 -8.49 0.80
C LEU A 58 -4.30 -7.72 0.48
N ALA A 59 -4.26 -6.79 -0.48
CA ALA A 59 -5.45 -6.06 -0.92
C ALA A 59 -6.41 -6.97 -1.73
N GLU A 60 -5.87 -7.85 -2.58
CA GLU A 60 -6.65 -8.78 -3.40
C GLU A 60 -7.36 -9.85 -2.56
N GLU A 61 -6.72 -10.36 -1.50
CA GLU A 61 -7.31 -11.36 -0.59
C GLU A 61 -8.59 -10.90 0.11
N THR A 62 -8.81 -9.58 0.18
CA THR A 62 -9.93 -8.97 0.92
C THR A 62 -10.95 -8.30 0.01
N ALA A 63 -10.84 -8.48 -1.30
CA ALA A 63 -11.68 -7.89 -2.34
C ALA A 63 -11.70 -6.35 -2.36
N VAL A 64 -10.64 -5.70 -1.84
CA VAL A 64 -10.45 -4.25 -1.97
C VAL A 64 -9.93 -3.96 -3.38
N ASN A 65 -10.81 -3.50 -4.27
CA ASN A 65 -10.45 -3.11 -5.64
C ASN A 65 -10.69 -1.63 -5.87
N ASN A 66 -9.69 -0.82 -5.53
CA ASN A 66 -9.77 0.63 -5.60
C ASN A 66 -8.58 1.19 -6.41
N ASP A 67 -8.72 2.43 -6.90
CA ASP A 67 -7.73 3.13 -7.75
C ASP A 67 -6.29 3.07 -7.20
N ALA A 68 -6.15 2.97 -5.86
CA ALA A 68 -4.88 2.78 -5.16
C ALA A 68 -4.12 1.48 -5.53
N VAL A 69 -4.85 0.36 -5.68
CA VAL A 69 -4.25 -0.94 -6.04
C VAL A 69 -3.77 -0.91 -7.48
N SER A 70 -4.59 -0.35 -8.39
CA SER A 70 -4.22 -0.15 -9.79
C SER A 70 -2.97 0.71 -9.94
N LEU A 71 -2.84 1.77 -9.12
CA LEU A 71 -1.64 2.60 -9.07
C LEU A 71 -0.41 1.78 -8.66
N LEU A 72 -0.49 0.99 -7.58
CA LEU A 72 0.63 0.15 -7.15
C LEU A 72 1.02 -0.90 -8.21
N LYS A 73 0.06 -1.55 -8.86
CA LYS A 73 0.31 -2.56 -9.91
C LYS A 73 1.15 -1.98 -11.06
N SER A 74 0.81 -0.77 -11.53
CA SER A 74 1.58 -0.09 -12.58
C SER A 74 3.06 0.14 -12.22
N THR A 75 3.40 0.23 -10.93
CA THR A 75 4.79 0.42 -10.49
C THR A 75 5.61 -0.87 -10.51
N VAL A 76 4.96 -2.03 -10.55
CA VAL A 76 5.60 -3.36 -10.52
C VAL A 76 5.70 -3.96 -11.93
N GLU A 77 4.74 -3.64 -12.80
CA GLU A 77 4.64 -4.13 -14.18
C GLU A 77 5.52 -3.36 -15.18
N GLY A 78 6.09 -2.21 -14.78
CA GLY A 78 6.84 -1.31 -15.65
C GLY A 78 8.36 -1.53 -15.76
N VAL A 79 8.89 -2.73 -15.44
CA VAL A 79 10.33 -3.06 -15.57
C VAL A 79 10.52 -4.43 -16.17
#